data_AF-A0A8S0FVU1-F1
#
_entry.id   AF-A0A8S0FVU1-F1
#
_cell.length_a   1.000
_cell.length_b   1.000
_cell.length_c   1.000
_cell.angle_alpha   90.00
_cell.angle_beta   90.00
_cell.angle_gamma   90.00
#
_symmetry.space_group_name_H-M   'P 1'
#
loop_
_entity.id
_entity.type
_entity.pdbx_description
1 polymer ?
#
loop_
_entity_poly.entity_id
_entity_poly.type
_entity_poly.pdbx_seq_one_letter_code
_entity_poly.pdbx_strand_id
1 'polypeptide(L)'
;MQWYSSSYRADLAGLAAQCHGGSPASVPWICGDTTYAWKQEHGTQYEVVYGAYKGKESQQIYFVPFMTDGSGVNTPTNNPSEDPDIAGSGYYGSASRTNKNWVSSNRPTHFSSWARRGIIPDRMATAILNVAGRTLAFISGKAPEIKPSPGGDTPSGPSEDASVRTISLLPTAGEMLLRRAGALRMAEFSCQMVYLRSPSRAIKPGP
;
A
#
# COMPACT_ATOMS: atom_id res chain seq x y z
N MET A 1 -15.17 -0.75 12.24
CA MET A 1 -13.82 -1.25 11.91
C MET A 1 -13.38 -2.35 12.87
N GLN A 2 -13.26 -2.06 14.16
CA GLN A 2 -12.67 -2.99 15.15
C GLN A 2 -13.35 -4.36 15.27
N TRP A 3 -14.68 -4.41 15.12
CA TRP A 3 -15.42 -5.68 15.08
C TRP A 3 -15.03 -6.51 13.84
N TYR A 4 -15.05 -5.89 12.66
CA TYR A 4 -14.73 -6.57 11.40
C TYR A 4 -13.28 -7.05 11.34
N SER A 5 -12.33 -6.26 11.85
CA SER A 5 -10.93 -6.69 11.93
C SER A 5 -10.74 -7.87 12.88
N SER A 6 -11.53 -7.95 13.95
CA SER A 6 -11.49 -9.06 14.90
C SER A 6 -12.10 -10.32 14.31
N SER A 7 -13.25 -10.22 13.63
CA SER A 7 -13.88 -11.34 12.93
C SER A 7 -12.97 -11.91 11.84
N TYR A 8 -12.39 -11.05 10.99
CA TYR A 8 -11.45 -11.48 9.95
C TYR A 8 -10.25 -12.25 10.52
N ARG A 9 -9.67 -11.76 11.63
CA ARG A 9 -8.56 -12.46 12.29
C ARG A 9 -8.98 -13.77 12.94
N ALA A 10 -10.22 -13.88 13.41
CA ALA A 10 -10.76 -15.15 13.89
C ALA A 10 -10.90 -16.15 12.74
N ASP A 11 -11.36 -15.71 11.57
CA ASP A 11 -11.50 -16.56 10.37
C ASP A 11 -10.13 -17.08 9.87
N LEU A 12 -9.05 -16.33 10.12
CA LEU A 12 -7.68 -16.74 9.80
C LEU A 12 -7.06 -17.75 10.78
N ALA A 13 -7.75 -18.17 11.86
CA ALA A 13 -7.19 -19.06 12.87
C ALA A 13 -6.64 -20.38 12.29
N GLY A 14 -7.31 -20.96 11.30
CA GLY A 14 -6.84 -22.18 10.62
C GLY A 14 -5.62 -21.98 9.72
N LEU A 15 -5.29 -20.72 9.40
CA LEU A 15 -4.16 -20.31 8.57
C LEU A 15 -3.05 -19.61 9.37
N ALA A 16 -3.12 -19.66 10.71
CA ALA A 16 -2.20 -18.95 11.61
C ALA A 16 -0.71 -19.12 11.26
N ALA A 17 -0.28 -20.34 10.90
CA ALA A 17 1.10 -20.62 10.52
C ALA A 17 1.56 -19.92 9.23
N GLN A 18 0.63 -19.46 8.40
CA GLN A 18 0.88 -18.69 7.17
C GLN A 18 0.86 -17.18 7.43
N CYS A 19 0.21 -16.73 8.50
CA CYS A 19 0.16 -15.34 8.89
C CYS A 19 1.56 -14.82 9.29
N HIS A 20 1.77 -13.52 9.10
CA HIS A 20 2.98 -12.85 9.59
C HIS A 20 3.13 -13.08 11.09
N GLY A 21 4.31 -13.51 11.55
CA GLY A 21 4.54 -13.84 12.96
C GLY A 21 3.86 -15.12 13.46
N GLY A 22 3.28 -15.93 12.58
CA GLY A 22 2.63 -17.20 12.95
C GLY A 22 1.31 -17.02 13.72
N SER A 23 0.73 -15.82 13.68
CA SER A 23 -0.50 -15.50 14.39
C SER A 23 -1.44 -14.62 13.54
N PRO A 24 -2.74 -14.89 13.54
CA PRO A 24 -3.72 -13.99 12.92
C PRO A 24 -3.75 -12.61 13.58
N ALA A 25 -3.42 -12.54 14.88
CA ALA A 25 -3.41 -11.27 15.62
C ALA A 25 -2.39 -10.27 15.08
N SER A 26 -1.29 -10.77 14.50
CA SER A 26 -0.22 -9.98 13.88
C SER A 26 -0.46 -9.67 12.41
N VAL A 27 -1.61 -10.07 11.83
CA VAL A 27 -1.96 -9.70 10.46
C VAL A 27 -2.29 -8.20 10.41
N PRO A 28 -1.50 -7.41 9.66
CA PRO A 28 -1.67 -5.97 9.66
C PRO A 28 -2.79 -5.53 8.74
N TRP A 29 -3.48 -4.48 9.17
CA TRP A 29 -4.48 -3.75 8.41
C TRP A 29 -3.86 -2.46 7.92
N ILE A 30 -3.58 -2.40 6.62
CA ILE A 30 -3.03 -1.21 5.98
C ILE A 30 -4.21 -0.40 5.42
N CYS A 31 -4.57 0.66 6.13
CA CYS A 31 -5.75 1.47 5.86
C CYS A 31 -5.34 2.71 5.09
N GLY A 32 -5.68 2.72 3.80
CA GLY A 32 -5.45 3.87 2.93
C GLY A 32 -6.38 5.03 3.23
N ASP A 33 -5.88 6.24 3.01
CA ASP A 33 -6.63 7.48 3.07
C ASP A 33 -7.58 7.68 1.86
N THR A 34 -8.25 8.82 1.80
CA THR A 34 -9.15 9.23 0.72
C THR A 34 -8.68 10.50 0.01
N THR A 35 -9.36 10.89 -1.06
CA THR A 35 -9.10 12.14 -1.79
C THR A 35 -9.35 13.35 -0.89
N TYR A 36 -8.66 14.47 -1.16
CA TYR A 36 -8.90 15.72 -0.45
C TYR A 36 -10.37 16.19 -0.51
N ALA A 37 -11.07 15.91 -1.61
CA ALA A 37 -12.44 16.36 -1.84
C ALA A 37 -13.42 15.80 -0.78
N TRP A 38 -13.27 14.51 -0.45
CA TRP A 38 -14.05 13.87 0.60
C TRP A 38 -13.85 14.54 1.97
N LYS A 39 -12.62 14.96 2.30
CA LYS A 39 -12.34 15.65 3.56
C LYS A 39 -12.88 17.07 3.59
N GLN A 40 -12.82 17.77 2.46
CA GLN A 40 -13.37 19.13 2.36
C GLN A 40 -14.90 19.14 2.49
N GLU A 41 -15.58 18.19 1.86
CA GLU A 41 -17.04 18.09 1.90
C GLU A 41 -17.56 17.48 3.22
N HIS A 42 -16.80 16.57 3.83
CA HIS A 42 -17.23 15.79 5.00
C HIS A 42 -16.21 15.75 6.12
N GLY A 43 -15.67 16.91 6.53
CA GLY A 43 -14.61 17.01 7.53
C GLY A 43 -14.89 16.26 8.83
N THR A 44 -16.09 16.40 9.39
CA THR A 44 -16.48 15.71 10.64
C THR A 44 -16.51 14.19 10.47
N GLN A 45 -17.12 13.70 9.40
CA GLN A 45 -17.22 12.26 9.13
C GLN A 45 -15.85 11.67 8.78
N TYR A 46 -15.00 12.44 8.11
CA TYR A 46 -13.63 12.06 7.82
C TYR A 46 -12.86 11.79 9.12
N GLU A 47 -12.89 12.70 10.09
CA GLU A 47 -12.19 12.48 11.36
C GLU A 47 -12.78 11.30 12.15
N VAL A 48 -14.09 11.06 12.08
CA VAL A 48 -14.71 9.88 12.71
C VAL A 48 -14.25 8.57 12.07
N VAL A 49 -14.14 8.50 10.74
CA VAL A 49 -13.81 7.26 10.03
C VAL A 49 -12.31 7.06 9.88
N TYR A 50 -11.63 8.03 9.26
CA TYR A 50 -10.20 7.94 8.94
C TYR A 50 -9.32 8.35 10.12
N GLY A 51 -9.79 9.28 10.97
CA GLY A 51 -9.11 9.58 12.23
C GLY A 51 -9.08 8.38 13.17
N ALA A 52 -10.09 7.50 13.13
CA ALA A 52 -10.13 6.28 13.93
C ALA A 52 -9.06 5.24 13.56
N TYR A 53 -8.43 5.33 12.38
CA TYR A 53 -7.31 4.46 12.00
C TYR A 53 -5.96 4.88 12.61
N LYS A 54 -5.82 6.15 13.00
CA LYS A 54 -4.56 6.70 13.51
C LYS A 54 -4.30 6.25 14.95
N GLY A 55 -3.04 5.99 15.30
CA GLY A 55 -2.66 5.63 16.68
C GLY A 55 -3.13 4.23 17.11
N LYS A 56 -3.41 3.34 16.16
CA LYS A 56 -3.90 1.97 16.37
C LYS A 56 -2.86 0.91 16.00
N GLU A 57 -1.58 1.28 15.98
CA GLU A 57 -0.47 0.40 15.61
C GLU A 57 -0.34 -0.78 16.57
N SER A 58 -0.70 -0.60 17.86
CA SER A 58 -0.76 -1.70 18.84
C SER A 58 -1.81 -2.77 18.49
N GLN A 59 -2.82 -2.41 17.69
CA GLN A 59 -3.83 -3.33 17.15
C GLN A 59 -3.45 -3.84 15.75
N GLN A 60 -2.25 -3.53 15.28
CA GLN A 60 -1.75 -3.81 13.93
C GLN A 60 -2.63 -3.13 12.86
N ILE A 61 -3.13 -1.92 13.13
CA ILE A 61 -3.82 -1.06 12.16
C ILE A 61 -2.92 0.12 11.85
N TYR A 62 -2.64 0.33 10.57
CA TYR A 62 -1.68 1.33 10.09
C TYR A 62 -2.37 2.24 9.07
N PHE A 63 -2.39 3.54 9.35
CA PHE A 63 -2.94 4.53 8.44
C PHE A 63 -1.91 4.98 7.41
N VAL A 64 -2.28 4.99 6.13
CA VAL A 64 -1.42 5.43 5.02
C VAL A 64 -2.01 6.70 4.39
N PRO A 65 -1.40 7.88 4.61
CA PRO A 65 -1.92 9.14 4.09
C PRO A 65 -1.78 9.22 2.57
N PHE A 66 -2.79 9.74 1.88
CA PHE A 66 -2.77 9.92 0.43
C PHE A 66 -3.10 11.33 -0.02
N MET A 67 -3.65 12.19 0.85
CA MET A 67 -4.17 13.49 0.41
C MET A 67 -3.15 14.39 -0.25
N THR A 68 -1.94 14.47 0.30
CA THR A 68 -0.88 15.34 -0.21
C THR A 68 0.41 14.59 -0.43
N ASP A 69 1.23 15.03 -1.38
CA ASP A 69 2.59 14.57 -1.57
C ASP A 69 3.56 15.14 -0.50
N GLY A 70 4.86 14.83 -0.63
CA GLY A 70 5.89 15.31 0.31
C GLY A 70 6.11 16.83 0.29
N SER A 71 5.62 17.52 -0.75
CA SER A 71 5.68 18.98 -0.90
C SER A 71 4.40 19.68 -0.45
N GLY A 72 3.37 18.92 -0.04
CA GLY A 72 2.08 19.45 0.38
C GLY A 72 1.08 19.63 -0.77
N VAL A 73 1.41 19.24 -2.00
CA VAL A 73 0.51 19.31 -3.16
C VAL A 73 -0.50 18.18 -3.09
N ASN A 74 -1.77 18.47 -3.37
CA ASN A 74 -2.83 17.47 -3.36
C ASN A 74 -2.56 16.36 -4.38
N THR A 75 -2.77 15.11 -3.97
CA THR A 75 -2.69 13.96 -4.87
C THR A 75 -3.75 14.08 -5.97
N PRO A 76 -3.36 13.97 -7.25
CA PRO A 76 -4.26 14.22 -8.37
C PRO A 76 -5.51 13.33 -8.37
N THR A 77 -6.68 13.94 -8.56
CA THR A 77 -7.97 13.27 -8.67
C THR A 77 -8.39 13.14 -10.14
N ASN A 78 -9.55 12.50 -10.39
CA ASN A 78 -10.16 12.48 -11.71
C ASN A 78 -10.76 13.85 -12.12
N ASN A 79 -10.49 14.94 -11.41
CA ASN A 79 -10.76 16.28 -11.90
C ASN A 79 -9.93 16.53 -13.19
N PRO A 80 -10.54 16.91 -14.33
CA PRO A 80 -9.81 17.10 -15.59
C PRO A 80 -8.60 18.05 -15.50
N SER A 81 -8.63 19.05 -14.62
CA SER A 81 -7.50 19.98 -14.42
C SER A 81 -6.31 19.33 -13.71
N GLU A 82 -6.53 18.24 -12.97
CA GLU A 82 -5.51 17.55 -12.17
C GLU A 82 -4.97 16.30 -12.88
N ASP A 83 -5.69 15.79 -13.88
CA ASP A 83 -5.32 14.60 -14.64
C ASP A 83 -5.29 14.90 -16.15
N PRO A 84 -4.30 15.71 -16.60
CA PRO A 84 -4.16 16.08 -18.01
C PRO A 84 -3.61 14.94 -18.86
N ASP A 85 -3.80 15.06 -20.17
CA ASP A 85 -3.15 14.17 -21.15
C ASP A 85 -1.64 14.42 -21.15
N ILE A 86 -0.86 13.33 -21.26
CA ILE A 86 0.59 13.36 -21.38
C ILE A 86 0.94 12.62 -22.68
N ALA A 87 0.96 13.36 -23.79
CA ALA A 87 1.13 12.80 -25.13
C ALA A 87 2.43 12.00 -25.27
N GLY A 88 3.53 12.46 -24.65
CA GLY A 88 4.83 11.79 -24.70
C GLY A 88 4.86 10.38 -24.08
N SER A 89 3.90 10.05 -23.22
CA SER A 89 3.77 8.72 -22.61
C SER A 89 2.55 7.95 -23.13
N GLY A 90 1.84 8.49 -24.13
CA GLY A 90 0.58 7.92 -24.62
C GLY A 90 -0.52 7.87 -23.54
N TYR A 91 -0.40 8.71 -22.50
CA TYR A 91 -1.39 8.74 -21.42
C TYR A 91 -2.48 9.76 -21.75
N TYR A 92 -3.71 9.26 -21.89
CA TYR A 92 -4.92 10.09 -21.93
C TYR A 92 -5.53 10.14 -20.53
N GLY A 93 -5.55 11.33 -19.96
CA GLY A 93 -6.10 11.61 -18.65
C GLY A 93 -7.63 11.64 -18.65
N SER A 94 -8.16 12.06 -17.53
CA SER A 94 -9.58 11.96 -17.23
C SER A 94 -10.45 12.99 -17.98
N ALA A 95 -9.84 13.96 -18.67
CA ALA A 95 -10.52 14.98 -19.47
C ALA A 95 -11.26 14.42 -20.69
N SER A 96 -10.74 13.32 -21.28
CA SER A 96 -11.36 12.63 -22.41
C SER A 96 -12.68 11.93 -22.08
N ARG A 97 -13.00 11.77 -20.79
CA ARG A 97 -14.21 11.08 -20.33
C ARG A 97 -15.42 11.98 -20.31
N THR A 98 -16.57 11.39 -20.65
CA THR A 98 -17.88 12.06 -20.68
C THR A 98 -18.85 11.37 -19.73
N ASN A 99 -20.06 11.93 -19.60
CA ASN A 99 -21.14 11.33 -18.82
C ASN A 99 -21.52 9.91 -19.24
N LYS A 100 -21.12 9.48 -20.44
CA LYS A 100 -21.35 8.13 -20.94
C LYS A 100 -20.37 7.09 -20.38
N ASN A 101 -19.22 7.50 -19.85
CA ASN A 101 -18.12 6.58 -19.51
C ASN A 101 -17.28 6.95 -18.27
N TRP A 102 -17.65 8.00 -17.54
CA TRP A 102 -17.07 8.28 -16.22
C TRP A 102 -17.75 7.49 -15.11
N VAL A 103 -17.06 7.31 -13.98
CA VAL A 103 -17.59 6.57 -12.81
C VAL A 103 -18.60 7.41 -12.03
N SER A 104 -18.33 8.71 -11.88
CA SER A 104 -19.16 9.66 -11.15
C SER A 104 -19.13 11.02 -11.83
N SER A 105 -20.21 11.79 -11.69
CA SER A 105 -20.25 13.20 -12.10
C SER A 105 -19.38 14.07 -11.20
N ASN A 106 -19.36 13.80 -9.88
CA ASN A 106 -18.43 14.45 -8.96
C ASN A 106 -17.02 13.85 -9.12
N ARG A 107 -16.27 14.43 -10.05
CA ARG A 107 -14.95 13.96 -10.51
C ARG A 107 -13.87 13.87 -9.43
N PRO A 108 -13.68 14.85 -8.53
CA PRO A 108 -12.57 14.82 -7.57
C PRO A 108 -12.71 13.79 -6.44
N THR A 109 -13.86 13.10 -6.33
CA THR A 109 -14.10 12.06 -5.31
C THR A 109 -13.26 10.77 -5.50
N HIS A 110 -12.54 10.65 -6.62
CA HIS A 110 -11.72 9.50 -6.94
C HIS A 110 -10.32 9.92 -7.37
N PHE A 111 -9.30 9.23 -6.87
CA PHE A 111 -7.93 9.40 -7.36
C PHE A 111 -7.80 9.10 -8.85
N SER A 112 -6.97 9.89 -9.54
CA SER A 112 -6.62 9.72 -10.95
C SER A 112 -5.92 8.39 -11.22
N SER A 113 -5.88 7.99 -12.49
CA SER A 113 -5.08 6.83 -12.90
C SER A 113 -3.59 7.11 -12.71
N TRP A 114 -3.15 8.35 -12.89
CA TRP A 114 -1.77 8.77 -12.62
C TRP A 114 -1.38 8.56 -11.16
N ALA A 115 -2.19 9.06 -10.21
CA ALA A 115 -1.95 8.88 -8.77
C ALA A 115 -1.93 7.40 -8.35
N ARG A 116 -2.79 6.57 -8.95
CA ARG A 116 -2.86 5.12 -8.68
C ARG A 116 -1.69 4.33 -9.28
N ARG A 117 -0.92 4.90 -10.20
CA ARG A 117 0.33 4.32 -10.73
C ARG A 117 1.59 4.90 -10.09
N GLY A 118 1.49 6.03 -9.39
CA GLY A 118 2.59 6.68 -8.71
C GLY A 118 2.43 6.65 -7.19
N ILE A 119 2.08 7.79 -6.60
CA ILE A 119 2.19 8.00 -5.16
C ILE A 119 1.39 7.03 -4.28
N ILE A 120 0.22 6.55 -4.73
CA ILE A 120 -0.63 5.67 -3.92
C ILE A 120 0.03 4.29 -3.72
N PRO A 121 0.40 3.54 -4.78
CA PRO A 121 1.11 2.28 -4.61
C PRO A 121 2.47 2.47 -3.93
N ASP A 122 3.20 3.56 -4.19
CA ASP A 122 4.49 3.83 -3.53
C ASP A 122 4.35 3.91 -2.00
N ARG A 123 3.33 4.63 -1.52
CA ARG A 123 3.04 4.75 -0.09
C ARG A 123 2.52 3.46 0.53
N MET A 124 1.66 2.74 -0.19
CA MET A 124 1.18 1.42 0.26
C MET A 124 2.32 0.41 0.36
N ALA A 125 3.18 0.34 -0.66
CA ALA A 125 4.34 -0.55 -0.67
C ALA A 125 5.30 -0.20 0.48
N THR A 126 5.58 1.08 0.69
CA THR A 126 6.40 1.55 1.81
C THR A 126 5.82 1.13 3.15
N ALA A 127 4.51 1.32 3.37
CA ALA A 127 3.85 0.91 4.60
C ALA A 127 3.92 -0.62 4.82
N ILE A 128 3.65 -1.41 3.78
CA ILE A 128 3.74 -2.88 3.82
C ILE A 128 5.16 -3.33 4.19
N LEU A 129 6.18 -2.76 3.55
CA LEU A 129 7.58 -3.13 3.79
C LEU A 129 8.03 -2.77 5.20
N ASN A 130 7.64 -1.58 5.70
CA ASN A 130 7.91 -1.16 7.07
C ASN A 130 7.27 -2.11 8.09
N VAL A 131 6.00 -2.49 7.89
CA VAL A 131 5.29 -3.40 8.79
C VAL A 131 5.84 -4.82 8.72
N ALA A 132 6.30 -5.27 7.56
CA ALA A 132 6.98 -6.56 7.39
C ALA A 132 8.39 -6.61 8.01
N GLY A 133 8.85 -5.52 8.65
CA GLY A 133 10.17 -5.42 9.25
C GLY A 133 11.31 -5.42 8.22
N ARG A 134 11.03 -5.02 6.98
CA ARG A 134 12.07 -4.84 5.95
C ARG A 134 12.62 -3.42 6.07
N THR A 135 13.91 -3.30 6.36
CA THR A 135 14.54 -2.01 6.70
C THR A 135 14.62 -1.07 5.50
N LEU A 136 14.78 0.23 5.76
CA LEU A 136 15.02 1.28 4.76
C LEU A 136 16.16 0.94 3.78
N ALA A 137 17.17 0.18 4.22
CA ALA A 137 18.26 -0.29 3.35
C ALA A 137 17.72 -1.23 2.26
N PHE A 138 16.87 -2.19 2.63
CA PHE A 138 16.19 -3.07 1.67
C PHE A 138 15.24 -2.29 0.76
N ILE A 139 14.48 -1.34 1.32
CA ILE A 139 13.52 -0.50 0.59
C ILE A 139 14.24 0.42 -0.43
N SER A 140 15.43 0.93 -0.08
CA SER A 140 16.28 1.76 -0.93
C SER A 140 17.16 0.96 -1.90
N GLY A 141 17.07 -0.38 -1.89
CA GLY A 141 17.92 -1.25 -2.73
C GLY A 141 19.39 -1.33 -2.27
N LYS A 142 19.72 -0.86 -1.06
CA LYS A 142 21.04 -1.08 -0.45
C LYS A 142 21.08 -2.47 0.19
N ALA A 143 21.96 -3.32 -0.31
CA ALA A 143 22.28 -4.59 0.33
C ALA A 143 22.75 -4.32 1.78
N PRO A 144 22.35 -5.16 2.77
CA PRO A 144 22.90 -5.05 4.11
C PRO A 144 24.43 -5.22 4.03
N GLU A 145 25.16 -4.31 4.67
CA GLU A 145 26.61 -4.40 4.79
C GLU A 145 26.95 -5.66 5.59
N ILE A 146 27.50 -6.66 4.92
CA ILE A 146 28.01 -7.86 5.58
C ILE A 146 29.29 -7.43 6.28
N LYS A 147 29.20 -7.04 7.55
CA LYS A 147 30.40 -6.94 8.38
C LYS A 147 30.99 -8.35 8.51
N PRO A 148 32.27 -8.57 8.16
CA PRO A 148 32.93 -9.83 8.48
C PRO A 148 32.86 -10.06 9.99
N SER A 149 32.45 -11.25 10.40
CA SER A 149 32.49 -11.67 11.79
C SER A 149 33.93 -11.61 12.31
N PRO A 150 34.20 -11.17 13.55
CA PRO A 150 35.56 -11.14 14.07
C PRO A 150 36.04 -12.57 14.36
N GLY A 151 37.01 -13.05 13.60
CA GLY A 151 37.82 -14.22 13.97
C GLY A 151 38.31 -15.07 12.80
N GLY A 152 39.64 -15.16 12.65
CA GLY A 152 40.32 -16.27 11.96
C GLY A 152 41.33 -15.85 10.90
N ASP A 153 42.62 -15.82 11.25
CA ASP A 153 43.77 -15.52 10.39
C ASP A 153 43.97 -16.52 9.24
N THR A 154 44.12 -16.02 8.00
CA THR A 154 44.96 -16.62 6.92
C THR A 154 45.17 -15.61 5.76
N PRO A 155 46.31 -15.62 5.03
CA PRO A 155 46.89 -14.42 4.41
C PRO A 155 46.43 -14.09 2.98
N SER A 156 46.70 -12.83 2.61
CA SER A 156 46.29 -12.05 1.43
C SER A 156 46.44 -12.67 0.03
N GLY A 157 45.47 -12.36 -0.83
CA GLY A 157 45.53 -12.27 -2.29
C GLY A 157 44.61 -11.14 -2.79
N PRO A 158 44.85 -10.52 -3.96
CA PRO A 158 44.52 -9.13 -4.21
C PRO A 158 43.03 -8.84 -4.35
N SER A 159 42.65 -7.68 -3.82
CA SER A 159 41.35 -7.04 -3.91
C SER A 159 41.16 -6.44 -5.30
N GLU A 160 40.03 -6.76 -5.94
CA GLU A 160 39.24 -6.04 -6.96
C GLU A 160 38.28 -7.10 -7.51
N ASP A 161 36.96 -7.03 -7.38
CA ASP A 161 36.10 -5.93 -7.77
C ASP A 161 34.80 -6.00 -6.95
N ALA A 162 34.38 -4.86 -6.42
CA ALA A 162 33.09 -4.69 -5.77
C ALA A 162 32.00 -4.70 -6.84
N SER A 163 31.76 -5.87 -7.45
CA SER A 163 30.65 -6.11 -8.34
C SER A 163 29.36 -5.85 -7.55
N VAL A 164 28.78 -4.68 -7.75
CA VAL A 164 27.41 -4.34 -7.42
C VAL A 164 26.53 -5.47 -7.97
N ARG A 165 26.16 -6.42 -7.09
CA ARG A 165 25.24 -7.48 -7.46
C ARG A 165 23.86 -6.85 -7.50
N THR A 166 23.45 -6.44 -8.70
CA THR A 166 22.06 -6.13 -9.01
C THR A 166 21.19 -7.28 -8.51
N ILE A 167 20.34 -7.02 -7.53
CA ILE A 167 19.34 -7.99 -7.07
C ILE A 167 18.28 -8.03 -8.17
N SER A 168 18.41 -8.99 -9.09
CA SER A 168 17.38 -9.29 -10.08
C SER A 168 16.20 -9.95 -9.38
N LEU A 169 14.99 -9.47 -9.64
CA LEU A 169 13.72 -10.05 -9.19
C LEU A 169 13.25 -11.23 -10.08
N LEU A 170 14.03 -11.61 -11.10
CA LEU A 170 13.72 -12.73 -12.00
C LEU A 170 14.47 -14.01 -11.54
N PRO A 171 13.79 -15.16 -11.44
CA PRO A 171 14.46 -16.41 -11.11
C PRO A 171 15.41 -16.82 -12.23
N THR A 172 16.64 -17.23 -11.87
CA THR A 172 17.60 -17.81 -12.83
C THR A 172 17.21 -19.26 -13.12
N ALA A 173 17.45 -19.74 -14.34
CA ALA A 173 16.92 -21.02 -14.87
C ALA A 173 17.18 -22.28 -14.00
N GLY A 174 18.16 -22.24 -13.10
CA GLY A 174 18.43 -23.30 -12.11
C GLY A 174 17.46 -23.37 -10.91
N GLU A 175 16.65 -22.34 -10.65
CA GLU A 175 15.68 -22.32 -9.54
C GLU A 175 14.31 -22.94 -9.89
N MET A 176 14.08 -23.39 -11.12
CA MET A 176 12.78 -23.93 -11.52
C MET A 176 12.47 -25.32 -10.93
N LEU A 177 13.48 -26.08 -10.49
CA LEU A 177 13.29 -27.46 -10.03
C LEU A 177 12.90 -27.59 -8.55
N LEU A 178 12.96 -26.51 -7.76
CA LEU A 178 12.51 -26.50 -6.36
C LEU A 178 11.19 -25.72 -6.16
N ARG A 179 10.39 -25.53 -7.22
CA ARG A 179 9.16 -24.71 -7.22
C ARG A 179 7.85 -25.51 -7.31
N ARG A 180 7.78 -26.68 -6.66
CA ARG A 180 6.49 -27.37 -6.45
C ARG A 180 5.88 -27.21 -5.05
N ALA A 181 6.49 -26.45 -4.14
CA ALA A 181 5.92 -26.22 -2.79
C ALA A 181 6.10 -24.80 -2.21
N GLY A 182 6.56 -23.83 -2.98
CA GLY A 182 6.84 -22.49 -2.45
C GLY A 182 6.49 -21.40 -3.46
N ALA A 183 5.20 -21.13 -3.63
CA ALA A 183 4.79 -19.83 -4.14
C ALA A 183 5.36 -18.74 -3.21
N LEU A 184 5.87 -17.64 -3.80
CA LEU A 184 6.26 -16.44 -3.05
C LEU A 184 5.20 -16.15 -1.97
N ARG A 185 5.59 -16.28 -0.69
CA ARG A 185 4.79 -15.89 0.47
C ARG A 185 4.69 -14.35 0.51
N MET A 186 3.97 -13.78 -0.44
CA MET A 186 3.41 -12.44 -0.29
C MET A 186 2.29 -12.58 0.71
N ALA A 187 2.67 -12.36 1.98
CA ALA A 187 1.83 -12.53 3.15
C ALA A 187 0.45 -11.88 2.95
N GLU A 188 -0.55 -12.46 3.58
CA GLU A 188 -1.94 -11.99 3.59
C GLU A 188 -2.02 -10.59 4.23
N PHE A 189 -1.86 -9.55 3.43
CA PHE A 189 -2.10 -8.16 3.83
C PHE A 189 -3.55 -7.79 3.49
N SER A 190 -4.33 -7.37 4.48
CA SER A 190 -5.64 -6.77 4.21
C SER A 190 -5.46 -5.28 3.94
N CYS A 191 -5.63 -4.90 2.67
CA CYS A 191 -5.62 -3.51 2.22
C CYS A 191 -7.06 -3.08 1.94
N GLN A 192 -7.59 -2.14 2.72
CA GLN A 192 -8.95 -1.64 2.52
C GLN A 192 -8.95 -0.15 2.16
N MET A 193 -9.62 0.16 1.05
CA MET A 193 -9.94 1.53 0.63
C MET A 193 -11.46 1.71 0.85
N VAL A 194 -11.85 2.40 1.92
CA VAL A 194 -13.26 2.56 2.29
C VAL A 194 -13.83 3.81 1.60
N TYR A 195 -14.62 3.63 0.55
CA TYR A 195 -15.34 4.76 -0.04
C TYR A 195 -16.45 5.25 0.91
N LEU A 196 -16.50 6.56 1.15
CA LEU A 196 -17.65 7.18 1.84
C LEU A 196 -18.87 7.03 0.92
N ARG A 197 -19.87 6.27 1.36
CA ARG A 197 -21.16 6.18 0.67
C ARG A 197 -22.08 7.24 1.25
N SER A 198 -22.54 8.19 0.43
CA SER A 198 -23.56 9.18 0.84
C SER A 198 -24.79 8.44 1.39
N PRO A 199 -25.26 8.72 2.61
CA PRO A 199 -26.47 8.12 3.13
C PRO A 199 -27.67 8.89 2.56
N SER A 200 -28.22 8.44 1.44
CA SER A 200 -29.62 8.75 1.12
C SER A 200 -30.49 8.00 2.14
N ARG A 201 -30.78 8.67 3.26
CA ARG A 201 -31.73 8.23 4.29
C ARG A 201 -33.10 8.08 3.64
N ALA A 202 -33.58 6.85 3.49
CA ALA A 202 -35.01 6.56 3.55
C ALA A 202 -35.29 6.03 4.95
N ILE A 203 -35.65 6.93 5.87
CA ILE A 203 -36.28 6.55 7.14
C ILE A 203 -37.64 5.97 6.74
N LYS A 204 -37.82 4.65 6.84
CA LYS A 204 -39.16 4.05 6.84
C LYS A 204 -39.77 4.32 8.22
N PRO A 205 -41.00 4.87 8.31
CA PRO A 205 -41.72 4.85 9.56
C PRO A 205 -42.31 3.45 9.76
N GLY A 206 -42.33 2.99 10.99
CA GLY A 206 -43.20 1.90 11.39
C GLY A 206 -42.96 1.47 12.83
N PRO A 207 -43.88 0.72 13.43
CA PRO A 207 -45.33 0.71 13.18
C PRO A 207 -46.05 1.90 13.84
#